data_AF-A0A7J4RXZ9-F1
#
_entry.id   AF-A0A7J4RXZ9-F1
#
_cell.length_a   1.000
_cell.length_b   1.000
_cell.length_c   1.000
_cell.angle_alpha   90.00
_cell.angle_beta   90.00
_cell.angle_gamma   90.00
#
_symmetry.space_group_name_H-M   'P 1'
#
loop_
_entity.id
_entity.type
_entity.pdbx_description
1 polymer ?
#
loop_
_entity_poly.entity_id
_entity_poly.type
_entity_poly.pdbx_seq_one_letter_code
_entity_poly.pdbx_strand_id
1 'polypeptide(L)'
;VERSEQSGVFDSDGHPWANEILTALDNYQQIKSDKDSLDKWLVALKGRTVYWCSQVLAGMAPFPPRARKRLNSVEELVTRIPGHIAT
;
A
#
# COMPACT_ATOMS: atom_id res chain seq x y z
N VAL A 1 8.75 12.72 3.80
CA VAL A 1 7.46 13.03 3.14
C VAL A 1 7.66 13.37 1.66
N GLU A 2 8.82 13.86 1.22
CA GLU A 2 9.11 14.19 -0.20
C GLU A 2 8.88 13.07 -1.24
N ARG A 3 9.08 11.78 -0.90
CA ARG A 3 8.94 10.69 -1.88
C ARG A 3 7.51 10.46 -2.39
N SER A 4 6.48 10.83 -1.63
CA SER A 4 5.08 10.70 -2.07
C SER A 4 4.64 11.85 -2.97
N GLU A 5 5.20 13.05 -2.76
CA GLU A 5 4.85 14.26 -3.51
C GLU A 5 5.49 14.30 -4.91
N GLN A 6 6.68 13.70 -5.08
CA GLN A 6 7.39 13.68 -6.37
C GLN A 6 6.77 12.77 -7.43
N SER A 7 5.88 11.84 -7.05
CA SER A 7 5.42 10.83 -8.02
C SER A 7 4.43 11.38 -9.04
N GLY A 8 3.74 12.50 -8.76
CA GLY A 8 2.70 13.05 -9.64
C GLY A 8 1.55 12.07 -9.96
N VAL A 9 1.51 10.91 -9.29
CA VAL A 9 0.52 9.84 -9.52
C VAL A 9 -0.79 10.14 -8.78
N PHE A 10 -0.72 10.96 -7.73
CA PHE A 10 -1.88 11.38 -6.96
C PHE A 10 -1.92 12.91 -6.92
N ASP A 11 -3.12 13.48 -7.08
CA ASP A 11 -3.39 14.92 -7.05
C ASP A 11 -3.14 15.51 -5.64
N SER A 12 -3.61 16.73 -5.39
CA SER A 12 -3.56 17.39 -4.07
C SER A 12 -4.11 16.52 -2.94
N ASP A 13 -4.99 15.58 -3.28
CA ASP A 13 -5.64 14.68 -2.34
C ASP A 13 -4.70 13.54 -1.90
N GLY A 14 -3.63 13.22 -2.64
CA GLY A 14 -2.70 12.16 -2.22
C GLY A 14 -3.27 10.73 -2.34
N HIS A 15 -2.62 9.76 -1.71
CA HIS A 15 -2.95 8.34 -1.86
C HIS A 15 -4.31 8.00 -1.21
N PRO A 16 -5.26 7.36 -1.92
CA PRO A 16 -6.64 7.20 -1.43
C PRO A 16 -6.74 6.42 -0.11
N TRP A 17 -5.93 5.37 0.08
CA TRP A 17 -5.89 4.68 1.38
C TRP A 17 -5.39 5.57 2.52
N ALA A 18 -4.42 6.45 2.27
CA ALA A 18 -3.90 7.34 3.31
C ALA A 18 -4.99 8.33 3.76
N ASN A 19 -5.77 8.87 2.82
CA ASN A 19 -6.92 9.73 3.13
C ASN A 19 -8.01 9.01 3.92
N GLU A 20 -8.28 7.75 3.60
CA GLU A 20 -9.24 6.95 4.38
C GLU A 20 -8.76 6.74 5.81
N ILE A 21 -7.45 6.54 6.03
CA ILE A 21 -6.90 6.43 7.39
C ILE A 21 -7.04 7.75 8.13
N LEU A 22 -6.70 8.88 7.50
CA LEU A 22 -6.84 10.20 8.11
C LEU A 22 -8.30 10.49 8.50
N THR A 23 -9.23 10.27 7.57
CA THR A 23 -10.67 10.39 7.83
C THR A 23 -11.12 9.47 8.97
N ALA A 24 -10.61 8.23 9.02
CA ALA A 24 -10.96 7.30 10.09
C ALA A 24 -10.44 7.75 11.46
N LEU A 25 -9.26 8.36 11.52
CA LEU A 25 -8.69 8.93 12.74
C LEU A 25 -9.47 10.16 13.21
N ASP A 26 -9.84 11.05 12.30
CA ASP A 26 -10.69 12.21 12.64
C ASP A 26 -12.05 11.75 13.18
N ASN A 27 -12.66 10.76 12.54
CA ASN A 27 -13.90 10.15 13.01
C ASN A 27 -13.74 9.53 14.40
N TYR A 28 -12.62 8.84 14.67
CA TYR A 28 -12.33 8.26 15.97
C TYR A 28 -12.29 9.31 17.07
N GLN A 29 -11.65 10.46 16.82
CA GLN A 29 -11.58 11.56 17.78
C GLN A 29 -12.95 12.14 18.13
N GLN A 30 -13.94 12.00 17.24
CA GLN A 30 -15.30 12.50 17.46
C GLN A 30 -16.21 11.50 18.21
N ILE A 31 -15.79 10.25 18.40
CA ILE A 31 -16.55 9.26 19.16
C ILE A 31 -16.49 9.64 20.64
N LYS A 32 -17.52 10.34 21.12
CA LYS A 32 -17.80 10.50 22.55
C LYS A 32 -17.97 9.12 23.15
N SER A 33 -17.49 8.89 24.38
CA SER A 33 -17.36 7.62 25.14
C SER A 33 -18.56 6.64 25.09
N ASP A 34 -18.93 6.20 23.90
CA ASP A 34 -19.99 5.26 23.57
C ASP A 34 -19.33 4.04 22.95
N LYS A 35 -19.50 2.92 23.63
CA LYS A 35 -18.87 1.66 23.28
C LYS A 35 -19.41 1.11 21.96
N ASP A 36 -20.70 1.28 21.69
CA ASP A 36 -21.31 0.76 20.46
C ASP A 36 -20.79 1.50 19.22
N SER A 37 -20.69 2.83 19.29
CA SER A 37 -20.06 3.64 18.24
C SER A 37 -18.60 3.26 18.01
N LEU A 38 -17.84 3.01 19.09
CA LEU A 38 -16.45 2.58 18.99
C LEU A 38 -16.30 1.21 18.31
N ASP A 39 -17.13 0.23 18.70
CA ASP A 39 -17.08 -1.12 18.14
C ASP A 39 -17.45 -1.10 16.64
N LYS A 40 -18.47 -0.32 16.26
CA LYS A 40 -18.86 -0.11 14.85
C LYS A 40 -17.73 0.52 14.04
N TRP A 41 -17.10 1.56 14.58
CA TRP A 41 -15.95 2.21 13.94
C TRP A 41 -14.80 1.22 13.73
N LEU A 42 -14.48 0.41 14.74
CA LEU A 42 -13.39 -0.56 14.66
C LEU A 42 -13.65 -1.64 13.60
N VAL A 43 -14.89 -2.14 13.52
CA VAL A 43 -15.30 -3.10 12.49
C VAL A 43 -15.15 -2.48 11.10
N ALA A 44 -15.60 -1.24 10.90
CA ALA A 44 -15.48 -0.55 9.62
C ALA A 44 -14.00 -0.34 9.22
N LEU A 45 -13.16 0.13 10.14
CA LEU A 45 -11.72 0.34 9.89
C LEU A 45 -11.02 -0.97 9.51
N LYS A 46 -11.29 -2.07 10.23
CA LYS A 46 -10.75 -3.39 9.89
C LYS A 46 -11.19 -3.85 8.50
N GLY A 47 -12.47 -3.67 8.16
CA GLY A 47 -13.00 -4.02 6.84
C GLY A 47 -12.29 -3.27 5.71
N ARG A 48 -12.15 -1.94 5.84
CA ARG A 48 -11.40 -1.12 4.87
C ARG A 48 -9.92 -1.50 4.80
N THR A 49 -9.30 -1.82 5.93
CA THR A 49 -7.89 -2.27 5.98
C THR A 49 -7.70 -3.57 5.20
N VAL A 50 -8.58 -4.56 5.41
CA VAL A 50 -8.55 -5.83 4.66
C VAL A 50 -8.75 -5.60 3.17
N TYR A 51 -9.69 -4.73 2.79
CA TYR A 51 -9.89 -4.33 1.40
C TYR A 51 -8.60 -3.77 0.79
N TRP A 52 -7.95 -2.79 1.43
CA TRP A 52 -6.73 -2.18 0.90
C TRP A 52 -5.55 -3.15 0.82
N CYS A 53 -5.38 -4.02 1.83
CA CYS A 53 -4.39 -5.09 1.78
C CYS A 53 -4.64 -6.03 0.57
N SER A 54 -5.89 -6.32 0.24
CA SER A 54 -6.20 -7.14 -0.94
C SER A 54 -5.81 -6.43 -2.25
N GLN A 55 -6.01 -5.11 -2.35
CA GLN A 55 -5.62 -4.32 -3.52
C GLN A 55 -4.09 -4.28 -3.68
N VAL A 56 -3.35 -4.10 -2.58
CA VAL A 56 -1.88 -4.20 -2.56
C VAL A 56 -1.42 -5.54 -3.10
N LEU A 57 -1.97 -6.63 -2.56
CA LEU A 57 -1.62 -7.99 -2.98
C LEU A 57 -2.02 -8.26 -4.42
N ALA A 58 -3.08 -7.64 -4.92
CA ALA A 58 -3.50 -7.72 -6.31
C ALA A 58 -2.64 -6.89 -7.27
N GLY A 59 -1.83 -5.95 -6.75
CA GLY A 59 -1.12 -4.96 -7.56
C GLY A 59 -2.09 -4.06 -8.32
N MET A 60 -3.25 -3.80 -7.72
CA MET A 60 -4.26 -2.91 -8.28
C MET A 60 -3.85 -1.46 -8.01
N ALA A 61 -4.20 -0.56 -8.93
CA ALA A 61 -4.08 0.88 -8.68
C ALA A 61 -4.76 1.21 -7.34
N PRO A 62 -4.17 2.07 -6.49
CA PRO A 62 -3.00 2.93 -6.68
C PRO A 62 -1.62 2.27 -6.49
N PHE A 63 -1.56 0.98 -6.17
CA PHE A 63 -0.30 0.31 -5.86
C PHE A 63 0.46 -0.07 -7.13
N PRO A 64 1.80 -0.21 -7.04
CA PRO A 64 2.59 -0.72 -8.16
C PRO A 64 2.04 -2.07 -8.63
N PRO A 65 2.02 -2.32 -9.96
CA PRO A 65 1.59 -3.61 -10.48
C PRO A 65 2.47 -4.72 -9.88
N ARG A 66 1.89 -5.92 -9.75
CA ARG A 66 2.64 -7.10 -9.30
C ARG A 66 3.94 -7.21 -10.09
N ALA A 67 5.03 -7.49 -9.38
CA ALA A 67 6.31 -7.73 -10.02
C ALA A 67 6.13 -8.80 -11.09
N ARG A 68 6.49 -8.48 -12.34
CA ARG A 68 6.43 -9.44 -13.43
C ARG A 68 7.35 -10.60 -13.10
N LYS A 69 6.94 -11.82 -13.50
CA LYS A 69 7.82 -12.99 -13.42
C LYS A 69 9.11 -12.64 -14.16
N ARG A 70 10.26 -12.89 -13.54
CA ARG A 70 11.56 -12.67 -14.19
C ARG A 70 11.60 -13.50 -15.47
N LEU A 71 11.98 -12.85 -16.57
CA LEU A 71 12.12 -13.52 -17.87
C LEU A 71 13.31 -14.48 -17.87
N ASN A 72 14.36 -14.12 -17.15
CA ASN A 72 15.60 -14.88 -17.04
C ASN A 72 15.68 -15.58 -15.69
N SER A 73 16.31 -16.76 -15.68
CA SER A 73 16.60 -17.48 -14.45
C SER A 73 17.65 -16.73 -13.61
N VAL A 74 17.77 -17.09 -12.33
CA VAL A 74 18.80 -16.48 -11.47
C VAL A 74 20.19 -16.79 -12.03
N GLU A 75 20.41 -18.01 -12.52
CA GLU A 75 21.67 -18.48 -13.11
C GLU A 75 22.03 -17.68 -14.37
N GLU A 76 21.06 -17.43 -15.25
CA GLU A 76 21.25 -16.58 -16.44
C GLU A 76 21.59 -15.13 -16.08
N LEU A 77 21.03 -14.60 -14.99
CA LEU A 77 21.33 -13.25 -14.53
C LEU A 77 22.73 -13.19 -13.94
N VAL A 78 23.12 -14.16 -13.10
CA VAL A 78 24.44 -14.25 -12.47
C VAL A 78 25.55 -14.33 -13.50
N THR A 79 25.38 -15.14 -14.56
CA THR A 79 26.36 -15.26 -15.66
C THR A 79 26.54 -13.98 -16.48
N ARG A 80 25.56 -13.07 -16.44
CA ARG A 80 25.60 -11.78 -17.15
C ARG A 80 26.10 -10.62 -16.30
N ILE A 81 26.39 -10.83 -15.01
CA ILE A 81 26.97 -9.79 -14.15
C ILE A 81 28.42 -9.57 -14.60
N PRO A 82 28.78 -8.39 -15.15
CA PRO A 82 30.16 -8.13 -15.58
C PRO A 82 31.08 -8.17 -14.37
N GLY A 83 32.05 -9.10 -14.37
CA GLY A 83 33.04 -9.25 -13.29
C GLY A 83 32.93 -10.53 -12.45
N HIS A 84 31.85 -11.32 -12.56
CA HIS A 84 31.81 -12.67 -11.97
C HIS A 84 32.29 -13.71 -12.97
N ILE A 85 33.61 -13.73 -13.22
CA ILE A 85 34.26 -14.97 -13.64
C ILE A 85 34.30 -15.82 -12.37
N ALA A 86 33.46 -16.85 -12.32
CA ALA A 86 33.54 -17.87 -11.27
C ALA A 86 34.93 -18.53 -11.38
N THR A 87 35.80 -18.23 -10.43
CA THR A 87 36.92 -19.12 -10.07
C THR A 87 36.38 -20.36 -9.37
#